data_AF-A0A364Y2T6-F1
#
_entry.id   AF-A0A364Y2T6-F1
#
_cell.length_a   1.000
_cell.length_b   1.000
_cell.length_c   1.000
_cell.angle_alpha   90.00
_cell.angle_beta   90.00
_cell.angle_gamma   90.00
#
_symmetry.space_group_name_H-M   'P 1'
#
loop_
_entity.id
_entity.type
_entity.pdbx_description
1 polymer ?
#
loop_
_entity_poly.entity_id
_entity_poly.type
_entity_poly.pdbx_seq_one_letter_code
_entity_poly.pdbx_strand_id
1 'polypeptide(L)'
;MPCSTGKKIYATEQMAEDGLIETWVRFKVGAGSGPIAVYKCDDCGYYHLTSRGPMNSKLSEQIKNGKIQKQTDISLWEDKFK
;
A
#
# COMPACT_ATOMS: atom_id res chain seq x y z
N MET A 1 -8.96 16.31 7.93
CA MET A 1 -7.90 17.34 7.96
C MET A 1 -6.71 16.80 7.19
N PRO A 2 -6.15 17.54 6.21
CA PRO A 2 -4.95 17.10 5.51
C PRO A 2 -3.75 17.08 6.47
N CYS A 3 -2.86 16.10 6.31
CA CYS A 3 -1.58 16.10 7.02
C CYS A 3 -0.71 17.28 6.53
N SER A 4 0.04 17.92 7.41
CA SER A 4 0.97 19.01 7.08
C SER A 4 2.02 18.61 6.05
N THR A 5 2.37 17.32 5.95
CA THR A 5 3.27 16.79 4.92
C THR A 5 2.60 16.52 3.56
N GLY A 6 1.29 16.75 3.42
CA GLY A 6 0.54 16.51 2.19
C GLY A 6 0.38 15.02 1.83
N LYS A 7 0.77 14.11 2.72
CA LYS A 7 0.69 12.67 2.51
C LYS A 7 -0.75 12.18 2.67
N LYS A 8 -1.07 11.10 1.96
CA LYS A 8 -2.35 10.38 2.11
C LYS A 8 -2.50 9.89 3.54
N ILE A 9 -3.62 10.23 4.17
CA ILE A 9 -3.95 9.89 5.56
C ILE A 9 -4.85 8.66 5.61
N TYR A 10 -4.63 7.83 6.62
CA TYR A 10 -5.46 6.68 6.92
C TYR A 10 -5.89 6.74 8.40
N ALA A 11 -7.17 6.48 8.66
CA ALA A 11 -7.73 6.63 10.00
C ALA A 11 -7.24 5.52 10.96
N THR A 12 -7.02 4.32 10.45
CA THR A 12 -6.55 3.17 11.22
C THR A 12 -5.36 2.52 10.53
N GLU A 13 -4.58 1.76 11.30
CA GLU A 13 -3.45 0.99 10.77
C GLU A 13 -3.93 0.04 9.68
N GLN A 14 -5.04 -0.66 9.91
CA GLN A 14 -5.64 -1.58 8.95
C GLN A 14 -5.97 -0.89 7.62
N MET A 15 -6.60 0.29 7.64
CA MET A 15 -6.85 1.05 6.41
C MET A 15 -5.56 1.44 5.68
N ALA A 16 -4.50 1.75 6.41
CA ALA A 16 -3.20 2.04 5.81
C ALA A 16 -2.57 0.79 5.18
N GLU A 17 -2.68 -0.37 5.82
CA GLU A 17 -2.20 -1.64 5.31
C GLU A 17 -2.94 -2.09 4.04
N ASP A 18 -4.27 -1.98 4.04
CA ASP A 18 -5.08 -2.23 2.84
C ASP A 18 -4.71 -1.28 1.71
N GLY A 19 -4.55 0.02 2.02
CA GLY A 19 -4.09 1.02 1.05
C GLY A 19 -2.67 0.78 0.54
N LEU A 20 -1.78 0.25 1.37
CA LEU A 20 -0.42 -0.15 1.02
C LEU A 20 -0.44 -1.27 -0.04
N ILE A 21 -1.25 -2.31 0.22
CA ILE A 21 -1.42 -3.45 -0.69
C ILE A 21 -2.05 -3.00 -2.01
N GLU A 22 -3.12 -2.21 -1.97
CA GLU A 22 -3.78 -1.69 -3.18
C GLU A 22 -2.81 -0.86 -4.04
N THR A 23 -1.98 -0.03 -3.40
CA THR A 23 -0.96 0.76 -4.10
C THR A 23 0.07 -0.16 -4.78
N TRP A 24 0.52 -1.22 -4.11
CA TRP A 24 1.44 -2.19 -4.71
C TRP A 24 0.85 -2.91 -5.91
N VAL A 25 -0.43 -3.30 -5.82
CA VAL A 25 -1.16 -3.98 -6.90
C VAL A 25 -1.34 -3.04 -8.10
N ARG A 26 -1.83 -1.82 -7.87
CA ARG A 26 -2.13 -0.85 -8.94
C ARG A 26 -0.88 -0.37 -9.65
N PHE A 27 0.15 0.02 -8.90
CA PHE A 27 1.34 0.63 -9.47
C PHE A 27 2.38 -0.40 -9.95
N LYS A 28 2.06 -1.71 -9.86
CA LYS A 28 3.00 -2.82 -10.13
C LYS A 28 4.38 -2.50 -9.57
N VAL A 29 4.39 -2.02 -8.32
CA VAL A 29 5.61 -1.57 -7.66
C VAL A 29 6.57 -2.76 -7.65
N GLY A 30 7.59 -2.69 -8.50
CA GLY A 30 8.67 -3.66 -8.48
C GLY A 30 9.34 -3.64 -7.11
N ALA A 31 10.02 -4.73 -6.74
CA ALA A 31 10.57 -5.00 -5.41
C ALA A 31 11.55 -3.93 -4.82
N GLY A 32 11.69 -2.75 -5.42
CA GLY A 32 12.47 -1.62 -4.92
C GLY A 32 11.85 -0.22 -5.08
N SER A 33 10.61 -0.05 -5.57
CA SER A 33 10.06 1.29 -5.87
C SER A 33 8.66 1.57 -5.32
N GLY A 34 8.52 1.62 -4.00
CA GLY A 34 7.29 2.12 -3.37
C GLY A 34 7.27 1.98 -1.85
N PRO A 35 6.16 2.34 -1.20
CA PRO A 35 6.03 2.22 0.25
C PRO A 35 6.03 0.75 0.66
N ILE A 36 6.75 0.36 1.70
CA ILE A 36 6.86 -1.04 2.18
C ILE A 36 6.24 -1.25 3.56
N ALA A 37 5.95 -0.16 4.27
CA ALA A 37 5.40 -0.20 5.62
C ALA A 37 4.43 0.95 5.86
N VAL A 38 3.78 0.92 7.03
CA VAL A 38 2.88 1.96 7.53
C VAL A 38 3.41 2.49 8.85
N TYR A 39 3.18 3.78 9.13
CA TYR A 39 3.55 4.39 10.41
C TYR A 39 2.49 5.40 10.83
N LYS A 40 2.35 5.62 12.14
CA LYS A 40 1.52 6.69 12.68
C LYS A 40 2.31 8.00 12.70
N CYS A 41 1.79 9.04 12.07
CA CYS A 41 2.39 10.36 12.08
C CYS A 41 2.09 11.08 13.39
N ASP A 42 3.13 11.69 13.94
CA ASP A 42 3.06 12.44 15.20
C ASP A 42 2.35 13.79 15.00
N ASP A 43 2.56 14.45 13.86
CA ASP A 43 1.96 15.75 13.55
C ASP A 43 0.45 15.73 13.38
N CYS A 44 -0.09 14.70 12.71
CA CYS A 44 -1.51 14.63 12.37
C CYS A 44 -2.28 13.53 13.12
N GLY A 45 -1.56 12.62 13.81
CA GLY A 45 -2.15 11.50 14.53
C GLY A 45 -2.68 10.35 13.66
N TYR A 46 -2.58 10.45 12.33
CA TYR A 46 -3.07 9.47 11.37
C TYR A 46 -1.97 8.55 10.84
N TYR A 47 -2.37 7.46 10.17
CA TYR A 47 -1.45 6.51 9.55
C TYR A 47 -1.06 6.94 8.14
N HIS A 48 0.20 6.67 7.79
CA HIS A 48 0.80 6.99 6.51
C HIS A 48 1.65 5.84 5.98
N LEU A 49 1.82 5.80 4.67
CA LEU A 49 2.69 4.84 4.00
C LEU A 49 4.14 5.33 4.02
N THR A 50 5.09 4.41 4.16
CA THR A 50 6.53 4.70 4.15
C THR A 50 7.30 3.63 3.40
N SER A 51 8.31 4.05 2.64
CA SER A 51 9.29 3.16 1.99
C SER A 51 10.48 2.81 2.90
N ARG A 52 10.50 3.33 4.13
CA ARG A 52 11.58 3.13 5.09
C ARG A 52 11.14 2.14 6.17
N GLY A 53 12.03 1.22 6.52
CA GLY A 53 11.83 0.26 7.61
C GLY A 53 11.62 -1.19 7.14
N PRO A 54 11.32 -2.11 8.06
CA PRO A 54 10.99 -3.48 7.71
C PRO A 54 9.66 -3.53 6.96
N MET A 55 9.58 -4.38 5.93
CA MET A 55 8.35 -4.59 5.18
C MET A 55 7.23 -5.08 6.12
N ASN A 56 6.04 -4.50 6.01
CA ASN A 56 4.90 -4.91 6.83
C ASN A 56 4.59 -6.40 6.57
N SER A 57 4.37 -7.17 7.64
CA SER A 57 4.10 -8.61 7.58
C SER A 57 2.93 -8.96 6.67
N LYS A 58 1.84 -8.17 6.68
CA LYS A 58 0.70 -8.37 5.78
C LYS A 58 1.09 -8.14 4.33
N LEU A 59 1.88 -7.12 4.03
CA LEU A 59 2.37 -6.86 2.67
C LEU A 59 3.27 -8.02 2.19
N SER A 60 4.22 -8.44 3.01
CA SER A 60 5.10 -9.58 2.74
C SER A 60 4.29 -10.86 2.50
N GLU A 61 3.27 -11.11 3.31
CA GLU A 61 2.41 -12.29 3.15
C GLU A 61 1.60 -12.23 1.85
N GLN A 62 1.07 -11.07 1.46
CA GLN A 62 0.35 -10.90 0.19
C GLN A 62 1.28 -11.05 -1.04
N ILE A 63 2.53 -10.58 -0.94
CA ILE A 63 3.57 -10.80 -1.96
C ILE A 63 3.90 -12.30 -2.05
N LYS A 64 4.20 -12.95 -0.90
CA LYS A 64 4.55 -14.38 -0.84
C LYS A 64 3.42 -15.29 -1.31
N ASN A 65 2.18 -14.94 -1.00
CA ASN A 65 1.00 -15.72 -1.39
C ASN A 65 0.65 -15.56 -2.88
N GLY A 66 1.43 -14.80 -3.65
CA GLY A 66 1.20 -14.58 -5.09
C GLY A 66 -0.13 -13.90 -5.42
N LYS A 67 -0.83 -13.38 -4.40
CA LYS A 67 -2.13 -12.71 -4.56
C LYS A 67 -1.99 -11.41 -5.34
N ILE A 68 -0.84 -10.74 -5.26
CA ILE A 68 -0.53 -9.59 -6.11
C ILE A 68 -0.48 -9.99 -7.58
N GLN A 69 0.10 -11.13 -7.95
CA GLN A 69 0.09 -11.62 -9.35
C GLN A 69 -1.33 -11.98 -9.81
N LYS A 70 -2.12 -12.67 -8.98
CA LYS A 70 -3.53 -12.98 -9.30
C LYS A 70 -4.42 -11.74 -9.42
N GLN A 71 -4.26 -10.74 -8.55
CA GLN A 71 -5.00 -9.48 -8.63
C GLN A 71 -4.54 -8.61 -9.80
N THR A 72 -3.25 -8.68 -10.18
CA THR A 72 -2.76 -8.02 -11.40
C THR A 72 -3.43 -8.58 -12.65
N ASP A 73 -3.68 -9.89 -12.69
CA ASP A 73 -4.35 -10.56 -13.82
C ASP A 73 -5.83 -10.12 -13.95
N ILE A 74 -6.54 -10.02 -12.82
CA ILE A 74 -7.93 -9.52 -12.77
C ILE A 74 -7.98 -8.04 -13.19
N SER A 75 -7.08 -7.21 -12.66
CA SER A 75 -7.06 -5.77 -12.95
C SER A 75 -6.69 -5.47 -14.41
N LEU A 76 -5.83 -6.31 -15.02
CA LEU A 76 -5.56 -6.26 -16.46
C LEU A 76 -6.78 -6.69 -17.30
N TRP A 77 -7.58 -7.65 -16.83
CA TRP A 77 -8.82 -8.06 -17.49
C TRP A 77 -9.85 -6.94 -17.46
N GLU A 78 -10.03 -6.25 -16.33
CA GLU A 78 -10.98 -5.13 -16.21
C GLU A 78 -10.59 -3.93 -17.09
N ASP A 79 -9.30 -3.63 -17.23
CA ASP A 79 -8.82 -2.54 -18.10
C ASP A 79 -9.01 -2.87 -19.60
N LYS A 80 -8.95 -4.16 -19.96
CA LYS A 80 -9.08 -4.64 -21.35
C LYS A 80 -10.54 -4.71 -21.85
N PHE A 81 -11.51 -4.62 -20.94
CA PHE A 81 -12.94 -4.67 -21.25
C PHE A 81 -13.65 -3.32 -21.02
N LYS A 82 -12.90 -2.22 -20.93
CA LYS A 82 -13.43 -0.87 -20.82
C LYS A 82 -13.55 -0.15 -22.16
#